data_AF-A0A960CGP1-F1
#
_entry.id   AF-A0A960CGP1-F1
#
_cell.length_a   1.000
_cell.length_b   1.000
_cell.length_c   1.000
_cell.angle_alpha   90.00
_cell.angle_beta   90.00
_cell.angle_gamma   90.00
#
_symmetry.space_group_name_H-M   'P 1'
#
loop_
_entity.id
_entity.type
_entity.pdbx_description
1 polymer ?
#
loop_
_entity_poly.entity_id
_entity_poly.type
_entity_poly.pdbx_seq_one_letter_code
_entity_poly.pdbx_strand_id
1 'polypeptide(L)'
;MTDTTTAPPVVGKLSTLDRFLPVWIGAAMIAGLLLGRWIPGLNTALENVAIDGISLPIALGLLIMMYPVLAKVRYDRLDTATGDRKLLLSSLVLNWVLGPALMFALAWLLLPDLPEYRTGLIIVGLARCIAMVIIWNDLACGDREAAAVLVALNSIFQVIMFAVLGWFYLSVLPGWLGLEQTTIDTSPWQIAKSVLIFLGIPLAAGYLSRRIGERTKGRDWYESKFLPRIGPWALYGLLFTIVILFALQGDQITNRPLDVARIALPLLAYFAIMWGGGYLLGTLLDLGYERTTTLAFTAAGNNFELAIAVA
;
A
#
# COMPACT_ATOMS: atom_id res chain seq x y z
N MET A 1 -36.19 -14.81 -27.19
CA MET A 1 -35.54 -15.53 -26.07
C MET A 1 -34.15 -14.94 -25.96
N THR A 2 -34.00 -13.91 -25.13
CA THR A 2 -32.74 -13.21 -24.91
C THR A 2 -31.96 -13.97 -23.85
N ASP A 3 -30.85 -14.58 -24.25
CA ASP A 3 -29.92 -15.25 -23.34
C ASP A 3 -29.25 -14.19 -22.44
N THR A 4 -29.78 -14.08 -21.22
CA THR A 4 -29.11 -13.38 -20.12
C THR A 4 -27.96 -14.26 -19.66
N THR A 5 -26.76 -14.05 -20.23
CA THR A 5 -25.52 -14.66 -19.74
C THR A 5 -25.23 -14.10 -18.35
N THR A 6 -25.74 -14.76 -17.32
CA THR A 6 -25.42 -14.45 -15.93
C THR A 6 -23.92 -14.64 -15.72
N ALA A 7 -23.19 -13.52 -15.57
CA ALA A 7 -21.80 -13.55 -15.15
C ALA A 7 -21.70 -14.35 -13.83
N PRO A 8 -20.76 -15.31 -13.72
CA PRO A 8 -20.66 -16.14 -12.52
C PRO A 8 -20.36 -15.27 -11.28
N PRO A 9 -20.94 -15.59 -10.10
CA PRO A 9 -20.78 -14.79 -8.89
C PRO A 9 -19.29 -14.67 -8.53
N VAL A 10 -18.84 -13.41 -8.37
CA VAL A 10 -17.44 -13.01 -8.17
C VAL A 10 -16.79 -13.69 -6.95
N VAL A 11 -17.60 -14.00 -5.93
CA VAL A 11 -17.16 -14.69 -4.70
C VAL A 11 -16.64 -16.12 -4.96
N GLY A 12 -17.08 -16.76 -6.05
CA GLY A 12 -16.61 -18.11 -6.43
C GLY A 12 -15.23 -18.17 -7.09
N LYS A 13 -14.59 -17.02 -7.38
CA LYS A 13 -13.30 -16.94 -8.10
C LYS A 13 -12.09 -16.54 -7.26
N LEU A 14 -12.28 -16.13 -6.00
CA LEU A 14 -11.18 -15.77 -5.11
C LEU A 14 -10.61 -17.00 -4.40
N SER A 15 -9.29 -17.07 -4.27
CA SER A 15 -8.64 -18.12 -3.49
C SER A 15 -9.15 -18.08 -2.04
N THR A 16 -9.20 -19.24 -1.36
CA THR A 16 -9.55 -19.31 0.07
C THR A 16 -8.64 -18.41 0.92
N LEU A 17 -7.39 -18.25 0.52
CA LEU A 17 -6.44 -17.34 1.16
C LEU A 17 -6.85 -15.87 1.04
N ASP A 18 -7.24 -15.41 -0.15
CA ASP A 18 -7.65 -14.01 -0.38
C ASP A 18 -8.98 -13.71 0.35
N ARG A 19 -9.88 -14.70 0.38
CA ARG A 19 -11.20 -14.57 1.04
C ARG A 19 -11.09 -14.40 2.56
N PHE A 20 -10.18 -15.14 3.19
CA PHE A 20 -9.99 -15.11 4.65
C PHE A 20 -8.79 -14.24 5.06
N LEU A 21 -8.33 -13.35 4.18
CA LEU A 21 -7.16 -12.50 4.43
C LEU A 21 -7.21 -11.77 5.79
N PRO A 22 -8.33 -11.13 6.21
CA PRO A 22 -8.39 -10.48 7.51
C PRO A 22 -8.15 -11.43 8.68
N VAL A 23 -8.63 -12.68 8.57
CA VAL A 23 -8.43 -13.72 9.59
C VAL A 23 -6.96 -14.14 9.63
N TRP A 24 -6.32 -14.32 8.48
CA TRP A 24 -4.90 -14.64 8.40
C TRP A 24 -4.01 -13.52 8.95
N ILE A 25 -4.35 -12.26 8.69
CA ILE A 25 -3.66 -11.10 9.27
C ILE A 25 -3.78 -11.14 10.80
N GLY A 26 -4.98 -11.33 11.34
CA GLY A 26 -5.17 -11.44 12.79
C GLY A 26 -4.40 -12.61 13.41
N ALA A 27 -4.41 -13.77 12.75
CA ALA A 27 -3.64 -14.93 13.18
C ALA A 27 -2.11 -14.67 13.15
N ALA A 28 -1.61 -14.00 12.11
CA ALA A 28 -0.21 -13.62 11.99
C ALA A 28 0.22 -12.62 13.08
N MET A 29 -0.62 -11.64 13.42
CA MET A 29 -0.37 -10.70 14.52
C MET A 29 -0.26 -11.44 15.85
N ILE A 30 -1.21 -12.33 16.15
CA ILE A 30 -1.20 -13.13 17.38
C ILE A 30 0.05 -14.03 17.43
N ALA A 31 0.36 -14.72 16.33
CA ALA A 31 1.54 -15.56 16.24
C ALA A 31 2.84 -14.76 16.46
N GLY A 32 2.96 -13.58 15.86
CA GLY A 32 4.10 -12.67 16.06
C GLY A 32 4.26 -12.26 17.52
N LEU A 33 3.18 -11.80 18.17
CA LEU A 33 3.20 -11.43 19.59
C LEU A 33 3.60 -12.60 20.50
N LEU A 34 3.08 -13.80 20.24
CA LEU A 34 3.43 -15.00 21.00
C LEU A 34 4.89 -15.40 20.78
N LEU A 35 5.40 -15.33 19.55
CA LEU A 35 6.79 -15.61 19.22
C LEU A 35 7.75 -14.64 19.93
N GLY A 36 7.47 -13.34 19.86
CA GLY A 36 8.28 -12.31 20.54
C GLY A 36 8.31 -12.51 22.06
N ARG A 37 7.21 -12.99 22.65
CA ARG A 37 7.10 -13.23 24.09
C ARG A 37 7.70 -14.55 24.57
N TRP A 38 7.60 -15.61 23.78
CA TRP A 38 8.02 -16.96 24.19
C TRP A 38 9.46 -17.32 23.80
N ILE A 39 10.09 -16.58 22.90
CA ILE A 39 11.47 -16.81 22.47
C ILE A 39 12.36 -15.66 22.99
N PRO A 40 13.01 -15.82 24.15
CA PRO A 40 13.90 -14.80 24.70
C PRO A 40 15.06 -14.52 23.72
N GLY A 41 15.34 -13.25 23.45
CA GLY A 41 16.43 -12.84 22.57
C GLY A 41 16.10 -12.91 21.07
N LEU A 42 14.87 -13.27 20.67
CA LEU A 42 14.43 -13.20 19.27
C LEU A 42 14.53 -11.77 18.73
N ASN A 43 14.08 -10.78 19.52
CA ASN A 43 14.12 -9.38 19.13
C ASN A 43 15.55 -8.90 18.89
N THR A 44 16.45 -9.18 19.85
CA THR A 44 17.87 -8.86 19.72
C THR A 44 18.52 -9.56 18.54
N ALA A 45 18.18 -10.83 18.27
CA ALA A 45 18.71 -11.56 17.12
C ALA A 45 18.24 -10.97 15.78
N LEU A 46 16.98 -10.53 15.70
CA LEU A 46 16.41 -9.89 14.50
C LEU A 46 16.92 -8.45 14.30
N GLU A 47 17.15 -7.71 15.39
CA GLU A 47 17.77 -6.37 15.37
C GLU A 47 19.25 -6.41 14.94
N ASN A 48 20.00 -7.43 15.38
CA ASN A 48 21.39 -7.64 14.96
C ASN A 48 21.52 -7.97 13.46
N VAL A 49 20.43 -8.39 12.82
CA VAL A 49 20.36 -8.70 11.39
C VAL A 49 19.66 -7.53 10.68
N ALA A 50 20.23 -6.33 10.82
CA ALA A 50 19.78 -5.11 10.17
C ALA A 50 20.89 -4.46 9.33
N ILE A 51 20.50 -3.80 8.23
CA ILE A 51 21.39 -2.97 7.39
C ILE A 51 20.77 -1.59 7.32
N ASP A 52 21.55 -0.55 7.65
CA ASP A 52 21.11 0.86 7.67
C ASP A 52 19.83 1.07 8.53
N GLY A 53 19.71 0.36 9.65
CA GLY A 53 18.53 0.45 10.54
C GLY A 53 17.32 -0.36 10.11
N ILE A 54 17.37 -1.02 8.95
CA ILE A 54 16.27 -1.82 8.41
C ILE A 54 16.52 -3.31 8.66
N SER A 55 15.58 -3.98 9.34
CA SER A 55 15.64 -5.43 9.58
C SER A 55 15.61 -6.20 8.25
N LEU A 56 16.66 -6.97 7.97
CA LEU A 56 16.80 -7.76 6.74
C LEU A 56 15.65 -8.77 6.53
N PRO A 57 15.17 -9.50 7.56
CA PRO A 57 13.99 -10.36 7.41
C PRO A 57 12.75 -9.58 6.94
N ILE A 58 12.47 -8.43 7.54
CA ILE A 58 11.36 -7.57 7.13
C ILE A 58 11.58 -7.13 5.67
N ALA A 59 12.78 -6.64 5.36
CA ALA A 59 13.13 -6.18 4.02
C ALA A 59 12.93 -7.28 2.96
N LEU A 60 13.35 -8.51 3.25
CA LEU A 60 13.17 -9.66 2.37
C LEU A 60 11.68 -9.99 2.19
N GLY A 61 10.91 -10.03 3.28
CA GLY A 61 9.46 -10.25 3.23
C GLY A 61 8.76 -9.21 2.35
N LEU A 62 9.13 -7.95 2.51
CA LEU A 62 8.65 -6.80 1.72
C LEU A 62 9.00 -6.95 0.23
N LEU A 63 10.24 -7.28 -0.11
CA LEU A 63 10.65 -7.49 -1.51
C LEU A 63 9.90 -8.68 -2.15
N ILE A 64 9.77 -9.79 -1.41
CA ILE A 64 9.01 -10.97 -1.85
C ILE A 64 7.56 -10.61 -2.12
N MET A 65 6.94 -9.78 -1.27
CA MET A 65 5.54 -9.44 -1.47
C MET A 65 5.30 -8.44 -2.60
N MET A 66 6.20 -7.48 -2.82
CA MET A 66 6.01 -6.42 -3.81
C MET A 66 6.25 -6.91 -5.24
N TYR A 67 7.16 -7.86 -5.44
CA TYR A 67 7.50 -8.36 -6.77
C TYR A 67 6.28 -8.94 -7.54
N PRO A 68 5.48 -9.88 -6.99
CA PRO A 68 4.35 -10.46 -7.72
C PRO A 68 3.27 -9.45 -8.06
N VAL A 69 3.05 -8.44 -7.22
CA VAL A 69 2.10 -7.35 -7.49
C VAL A 69 2.55 -6.57 -8.72
N LEU A 70 3.81 -6.15 -8.76
CA LEU A 70 4.35 -5.33 -9.83
C LEU A 70 4.56 -6.10 -11.14
N ALA A 71 4.73 -7.42 -11.07
CA ALA A 71 4.71 -8.31 -12.22
C ALA A 71 3.31 -8.40 -12.88
N LYS A 72 2.22 -8.25 -12.11
CA LYS A 72 0.85 -8.25 -12.65
C LYS A 72 0.48 -6.97 -13.41
N VAL A 73 1.20 -5.87 -13.20
CA VAL A 73 0.94 -4.58 -13.84
C VAL A 73 1.03 -4.68 -15.37
N ARG A 74 0.03 -4.13 -16.07
CA ARG A 74 -0.07 -4.12 -17.54
C ARG A 74 0.46 -2.80 -18.10
N TYR A 75 1.77 -2.72 -18.28
CA TYR A 75 2.44 -1.50 -18.76
C TYR A 75 2.04 -1.11 -20.20
N ASP A 76 1.60 -2.07 -21.01
CA ASP A 76 1.10 -1.92 -22.38
C ASP A 76 -0.27 -1.23 -22.48
N ARG A 77 -1.03 -1.17 -21.38
CA ARG A 77 -2.37 -0.57 -21.35
C ARG A 77 -2.41 0.83 -20.74
N LEU A 78 -1.25 1.41 -20.44
CA LEU A 78 -1.18 2.79 -19.96
C LEU A 78 -1.65 3.78 -21.03
N ASP A 79 -1.29 3.55 -22.30
CA ASP A 79 -1.60 4.46 -23.40
C ASP A 79 -3.10 4.47 -23.74
N THR A 80 -3.77 3.31 -23.71
CA THR A 80 -5.21 3.18 -24.00
C THR A 80 -6.09 3.69 -22.86
N ALA A 81 -5.55 3.80 -21.65
CA ALA A 81 -6.30 4.24 -20.47
C ALA A 81 -6.32 5.75 -20.24
N THR A 82 -5.59 6.51 -21.06
CA THR A 82 -5.60 7.99 -21.03
C THR A 82 -6.90 8.62 -21.54
N GLY A 83 -7.85 7.82 -22.04
CA GLY A 83 -9.13 8.28 -22.59
C GLY A 83 -10.08 8.89 -21.55
N ASP A 84 -10.05 8.44 -20.29
CA ASP A 84 -10.97 8.91 -19.24
C ASP A 84 -10.34 9.98 -18.34
N ARG A 85 -10.24 11.20 -18.89
CA ARG A 85 -9.62 12.34 -18.18
C ARG A 85 -10.30 12.66 -16.85
N LYS A 86 -11.62 12.45 -16.73
CA LYS A 86 -12.36 12.72 -15.49
C LYS A 86 -11.89 11.79 -14.38
N LEU A 87 -11.84 10.49 -14.65
CA LEU A 87 -11.37 9.49 -13.69
C LEU A 87 -9.91 9.75 -13.30
N LEU A 88 -9.04 9.98 -14.29
CA LEU A 88 -7.60 10.17 -14.07
C LEU A 88 -7.31 11.42 -13.24
N LEU A 89 -7.89 12.57 -13.61
CA LEU A 89 -7.66 13.82 -12.89
C LEU A 89 -8.21 13.74 -11.46
N SER A 90 -9.39 13.18 -11.28
CA SER A 90 -9.99 12.99 -9.95
C SER A 90 -9.14 12.08 -9.08
N SER A 91 -8.65 10.98 -9.65
CA SER A 91 -7.75 10.07 -8.94
C SER A 91 -6.44 10.77 -8.57
N LEU A 92 -5.84 11.53 -9.49
CA LEU A 92 -4.59 12.24 -9.21
C LEU A 92 -4.76 13.30 -8.11
N VAL A 93 -5.84 14.08 -8.13
CA VAL A 93 -6.13 15.08 -7.10
C VAL A 93 -6.38 14.42 -5.75
N LEU A 94 -7.21 13.37 -5.70
CA LEU A 94 -7.45 12.62 -4.46
C LEU A 94 -6.16 11.99 -3.93
N ASN A 95 -5.37 11.37 -4.81
CA ASN A 95 -4.19 10.61 -4.42
C ASN A 95 -2.98 11.48 -4.07
N TRP A 96 -2.73 12.56 -4.81
CA TRP A 96 -1.45 13.27 -4.68
C TRP A 96 -1.59 14.65 -4.04
N VAL A 97 -2.82 15.13 -3.86
CA VAL A 97 -3.09 16.42 -3.22
C VAL A 97 -3.92 16.23 -1.95
N LEU A 98 -5.16 15.77 -2.08
CA LEU A 98 -6.11 15.74 -0.96
C LEU A 98 -5.73 14.72 0.11
N GLY A 99 -5.36 13.49 -0.26
CA GLY A 99 -5.04 12.49 0.75
C GLY A 99 -3.77 12.80 1.55
N PRO A 100 -2.63 13.21 0.96
CA PRO A 100 -1.49 13.66 1.74
C PRO A 100 -1.83 14.80 2.70
N ALA A 101 -2.57 15.80 2.23
CA ALA A 101 -3.00 16.94 3.04
C ALA A 101 -3.93 16.52 4.18
N LEU A 102 -4.89 15.63 3.90
CA LEU A 102 -5.82 15.11 4.90
C LEU A 102 -5.08 14.28 5.95
N MET A 103 -4.18 13.39 5.55
CA MET A 103 -3.42 12.59 6.52
C MET A 103 -2.54 13.48 7.38
N PHE A 104 -1.87 14.48 6.80
CA PHE A 104 -1.10 15.47 7.54
C PHE A 104 -1.98 16.19 8.57
N ALA A 105 -3.14 16.69 8.17
CA ALA A 105 -4.07 17.37 9.07
C ALA A 105 -4.53 16.46 10.21
N LEU A 106 -4.93 15.21 9.91
CA LEU A 106 -5.35 14.25 10.92
C LEU A 106 -4.23 13.89 11.89
N ALA A 107 -2.99 13.75 11.39
CA ALA A 107 -1.83 13.44 12.20
C ALA A 107 -1.53 14.56 13.21
N TRP A 108 -1.58 15.82 12.77
CA TRP A 108 -1.38 16.98 13.66
C TRP A 108 -2.53 17.22 14.62
N LEU A 109 -3.78 16.95 14.21
CA LEU A 109 -4.96 17.15 15.06
C LEU A 109 -5.12 16.07 16.14
N LEU A 110 -4.82 14.81 15.82
CA LEU A 110 -5.11 13.68 16.70
C LEU A 110 -3.88 13.14 17.45
N LEU A 111 -2.66 13.48 16.99
CA LEU A 111 -1.39 13.08 17.63
C LEU A 111 -0.43 14.29 17.86
N PRO A 112 -0.87 15.40 18.49
CA PRO A 112 -0.03 16.60 18.70
C PRO A 112 1.12 16.40 19.71
N ASP A 113 1.01 15.42 20.60
CA ASP A 113 1.97 15.09 21.67
C ASP A 113 2.87 13.88 21.34
N LEU A 114 2.65 13.23 20.20
CA LEU A 114 3.35 12.00 19.78
C LEU A 114 4.02 12.21 18.41
N PRO A 115 5.15 12.91 18.35
CA PRO A 115 5.71 13.39 17.09
C PRO A 115 6.30 12.27 16.21
N GLU A 116 6.82 11.19 16.79
CA GLU A 116 7.31 10.03 16.04
C GLU A 116 6.15 9.27 15.36
N TYR A 117 5.04 9.05 16.07
CA TYR A 117 3.85 8.42 15.49
C TYR A 117 3.18 9.30 14.44
N ARG A 118 3.20 10.62 14.63
CA ARG A 118 2.73 11.58 13.64
C ARG A 118 3.52 11.47 12.34
N THR A 119 4.84 11.42 12.41
CA THR A 119 5.73 11.22 11.27
C THR A 119 5.39 9.92 10.53
N GLY A 120 5.31 8.80 11.25
CA GLY A 120 4.97 7.51 10.66
C GLY A 120 3.61 7.55 9.93
N LEU A 121 2.61 8.20 10.55
CA LEU A 121 1.29 8.36 9.96
C LEU A 121 1.30 9.21 8.68
N ILE A 122 2.09 10.29 8.65
CA ILE A 122 2.28 11.11 7.44
C ILE A 122 2.91 10.27 6.32
N ILE A 123 3.98 9.51 6.62
CA ILE A 123 4.64 8.63 5.65
C ILE A 123 3.65 7.58 5.09
N VAL A 124 2.82 6.98 5.95
CA VAL A 124 1.73 6.08 5.52
C VAL A 124 0.75 6.78 4.58
N GLY A 125 0.37 8.03 4.87
CA GLY A 125 -0.52 8.83 4.03
C GLY A 125 0.04 9.13 2.64
N LEU A 126 1.37 9.21 2.50
CA LEU A 126 2.06 9.42 1.23
C LEU A 126 2.15 8.13 0.40
N ALA A 127 2.16 6.97 1.07
CA ALA A 127 2.24 5.68 0.42
C ALA A 127 0.86 5.29 -0.12
N ARG A 128 0.71 5.25 -1.44
CA ARG A 128 -0.53 4.86 -2.14
C ARG A 128 -0.62 3.38 -2.40
N CYS A 129 -1.82 2.83 -2.21
CA CYS A 129 -2.04 1.40 -2.43
C CYS A 129 -1.92 1.04 -3.91
N ILE A 130 -1.19 -0.04 -4.17
CA ILE A 130 -0.93 -0.58 -5.52
C ILE A 130 -1.32 -2.06 -5.66
N ALA A 131 -1.70 -2.72 -4.57
CA ALA A 131 -1.89 -4.16 -4.53
C ALA A 131 -3.30 -4.53 -4.06
N MET A 132 -3.51 -4.40 -2.75
CA MET A 132 -4.71 -4.87 -2.07
C MET A 132 -5.99 -4.20 -2.57
N VAL A 133 -5.86 -2.97 -3.10
CA VAL A 133 -6.94 -2.24 -3.75
C VAL A 133 -7.60 -3.02 -4.89
N ILE A 134 -6.88 -3.86 -5.63
CA ILE A 134 -7.45 -4.67 -6.73
C ILE A 134 -8.43 -5.70 -6.17
N ILE A 135 -8.11 -6.31 -5.03
CA ILE A 135 -8.97 -7.32 -4.38
C ILE A 135 -10.25 -6.65 -3.85
N TRP A 136 -10.12 -5.50 -3.18
CA TRP A 136 -11.30 -4.75 -2.70
C TRP A 136 -12.18 -4.26 -3.84
N ASN A 137 -11.56 -3.77 -4.92
CA ASN A 137 -12.25 -3.38 -6.14
C ASN A 137 -13.01 -4.57 -6.75
N ASP A 138 -12.37 -5.73 -6.88
CA ASP A 138 -13.01 -6.94 -7.38
C ASP A 138 -14.18 -7.39 -6.51
N LEU A 139 -14.01 -7.39 -5.19
CA LEU A 139 -15.06 -7.74 -4.23
C LEU A 139 -16.27 -6.81 -4.31
N ALA A 140 -16.04 -5.53 -4.58
CA ALA A 140 -17.09 -4.53 -4.72
C ALA A 140 -17.64 -4.42 -6.16
N CYS A 141 -17.23 -5.31 -7.07
CA CYS A 141 -17.59 -5.27 -8.49
C CYS A 141 -17.23 -3.95 -9.19
N GLY A 142 -16.07 -3.39 -8.86
CA GLY A 142 -15.52 -2.20 -9.52
C GLY A 142 -14.87 -2.49 -10.89
N ASP A 143 -14.56 -1.43 -11.63
CA ASP A 143 -13.97 -1.53 -12.97
C ASP A 143 -12.50 -2.00 -12.87
N ARG A 144 -12.24 -3.21 -13.36
CA ARG A 144 -10.91 -3.85 -13.29
C ARG A 144 -9.87 -3.15 -14.16
N GLU A 145 -10.28 -2.61 -15.29
CA GLU A 145 -9.36 -1.95 -16.20
C GLU A 145 -8.96 -0.60 -15.65
N ALA A 146 -9.93 0.17 -15.17
CA ALA A 146 -9.69 1.40 -14.42
C ALA A 146 -8.78 1.15 -13.20
N ALA A 147 -9.03 0.10 -12.41
CA ALA A 147 -8.24 -0.21 -11.23
C ALA A 147 -6.78 -0.48 -11.59
N ALA A 148 -6.54 -1.30 -12.62
CA ALA A 148 -5.19 -1.61 -13.09
C ALA A 148 -4.42 -0.36 -13.55
N VAL A 149 -5.14 0.58 -14.18
CA VAL A 149 -4.56 1.84 -14.68
C VAL A 149 -4.21 2.76 -13.52
N LEU A 150 -5.15 2.99 -12.59
CA LEU A 150 -4.93 3.85 -11.44
C LEU A 150 -3.80 3.31 -10.55
N VAL A 151 -3.73 1.98 -10.37
CA VAL A 151 -2.63 1.31 -9.67
C VAL A 151 -1.29 1.56 -10.35
N ALA A 152 -1.23 1.42 -11.68
CA ALA A 152 0.01 1.64 -12.43
C ALA A 152 0.48 3.10 -12.36
N LEU A 153 -0.45 4.04 -12.51
CA LEU A 153 -0.18 5.47 -12.34
C LEU A 153 0.28 5.80 -10.92
N ASN A 154 -0.41 5.28 -9.90
CA ASN A 154 -0.01 5.46 -8.51
C ASN A 154 1.39 4.90 -8.25
N SER A 155 1.74 3.76 -8.84
CA SER A 155 3.06 3.14 -8.70
C SER A 155 4.16 4.04 -9.27
N ILE A 156 3.96 4.59 -10.48
CA ILE A 156 4.91 5.51 -11.12
C ILE A 156 5.03 6.81 -10.34
N PHE A 157 3.90 7.44 -10.02
CA PHE A 157 3.89 8.68 -9.24
C PHE A 157 4.52 8.48 -7.87
N GLN A 158 4.34 7.32 -7.23
CA GLN A 158 4.96 7.02 -5.94
C GLN A 158 6.47 6.97 -6.03
N VAL A 159 7.05 6.33 -7.04
CA VAL A 159 8.52 6.34 -7.21
C VAL A 159 9.06 7.76 -7.35
N ILE A 160 8.34 8.64 -8.06
CA ILE A 160 8.80 10.00 -8.38
C ILE A 160 8.53 10.97 -7.22
N MET A 161 7.31 10.98 -6.71
CA MET A 161 6.78 12.00 -5.81
C MET A 161 6.89 11.64 -4.34
N PHE A 162 7.10 10.39 -3.97
CA PHE A 162 7.10 10.01 -2.55
C PHE A 162 8.21 10.73 -1.77
N ALA A 163 9.45 10.75 -2.30
CA ALA A 163 10.54 11.47 -1.66
C ALA A 163 10.31 12.99 -1.63
N VAL A 164 9.76 13.55 -2.72
CA VAL A 164 9.46 14.99 -2.84
C VAL A 164 8.38 15.40 -1.84
N LEU A 165 7.27 14.67 -1.79
CA LEU A 165 6.18 14.92 -0.85
C LEU A 165 6.58 14.59 0.59
N GLY A 166 7.42 13.59 0.81
CA GLY A 166 8.00 13.28 2.12
C GLY A 166 8.77 14.47 2.68
N TRP A 167 9.71 15.01 1.90
CA TRP A 167 10.43 16.23 2.28
C TRP A 167 9.49 17.43 2.48
N PHE A 168 8.50 17.61 1.60
CA PHE A 168 7.55 18.71 1.73
C PHE A 168 6.72 18.62 3.01
N TYR A 169 6.09 17.48 3.29
CA TYR A 169 5.18 17.31 4.44
C TYR A 169 5.90 17.10 5.78
N LEU A 170 7.13 16.60 5.79
CA LEU A 170 7.90 16.38 7.03
C LEU A 170 8.82 17.55 7.39
N SER A 171 9.28 18.35 6.41
CA SER A 171 10.23 19.43 6.66
C SER A 171 9.68 20.81 6.27
N VAL A 172 9.27 21.00 5.02
CA VAL A 172 8.92 22.34 4.50
C VAL A 172 7.63 22.87 5.12
N LEU A 173 6.55 22.09 5.04
CA LEU A 173 5.22 22.50 5.47
C LEU A 173 5.15 22.74 6.99
N PRO A 174 5.68 21.86 7.87
CA PRO A 174 5.77 22.15 9.30
C PRO A 174 6.56 23.42 9.59
N GLY A 175 7.66 23.67 8.87
CA GLY A 175 8.46 24.88 9.01
C GLY A 175 7.70 26.16 8.67
N TRP A 176 6.91 26.15 7.60
CA TRP A 176 6.04 27.27 7.23
C TRP A 176 4.92 27.52 8.24
N LEU A 177 4.45 26.47 8.91
CA LEU A 177 3.39 26.55 9.92
C LEU A 177 3.92 26.85 11.32
N GLY A 178 5.25 27.00 11.50
CA GLY A 178 5.87 27.22 12.81
C GLY A 178 5.72 26.04 13.78
N LEU A 179 5.56 24.84 13.23
CA LEU A 179 5.34 23.62 13.99
C LEU A 179 6.68 22.95 14.32
N GLU A 180 6.71 22.19 15.43
CA GLU A 180 7.89 21.42 15.81
C GLU A 180 8.26 20.43 14.71
N GLN A 181 9.48 20.56 14.21
CA GLN A 181 10.08 19.59 13.31
C GLN A 181 10.81 18.58 14.19
N THR A 182 10.36 17.33 14.19
CA THR A 182 11.26 16.25 14.57
C THR A 182 12.46 16.34 13.64
N THR A 183 13.64 16.53 14.22
CA THR A 183 14.92 16.34 13.53
C THR A 183 15.04 14.86 13.20
N ILE A 184 14.24 14.40 12.25
CA ILE A 184 14.52 13.13 11.63
C ILE A 184 15.77 13.42 10.83
N ASP A 185 16.91 12.89 11.30
CA ASP A 185 18.18 12.88 10.58
C ASP A 185 18.08 12.12 9.23
N THR A 186 16.87 11.72 8.82
CA THR A 186 16.57 11.27 7.48
C THR A 186 16.66 12.44 6.52
N SER A 187 17.86 12.64 6.01
CA SER A 187 18.07 13.36 4.76
C SER A 187 17.05 12.87 3.72
N PRO A 188 16.43 13.74 2.91
CA PRO A 188 15.59 13.33 1.78
C PRO A 188 16.22 12.24 0.89
N TRP A 189 17.55 12.17 0.89
CA TRP A 189 18.33 11.11 0.26
C TRP A 189 18.08 9.71 0.82
N GLN A 190 17.92 9.56 2.14
CA GLN A 190 17.60 8.27 2.76
C GLN A 190 16.21 7.79 2.36
N ILE A 191 15.21 8.68 2.38
CA ILE A 191 13.85 8.36 1.89
C ILE A 191 13.92 7.91 0.42
N ALA A 192 14.63 8.65 -0.44
CA ALA A 192 14.80 8.29 -1.84
C ALA A 192 15.50 6.93 -2.02
N LYS A 193 16.56 6.65 -1.24
CA LYS A 193 17.28 5.37 -1.25
C LYS A 193 16.34 4.21 -0.86
N SER A 194 15.57 4.35 0.22
CA SER A 194 14.62 3.34 0.67
C SER A 194 13.52 3.10 -0.37
N VAL A 195 12.93 4.14 -0.94
CA VAL A 195 11.94 4.00 -2.02
C VAL A 195 12.54 3.29 -3.23
N LEU A 196 13.77 3.62 -3.63
CA LEU A 196 14.42 2.98 -4.77
C LEU A 196 14.68 1.48 -4.52
N ILE A 197 15.09 1.11 -3.31
CA ILE A 197 15.33 -0.29 -2.94
C ILE A 197 14.01 -1.07 -2.86
N PHE A 198 13.04 -0.56 -2.09
CA PHE A 198 11.83 -1.32 -1.76
C PHE A 198 10.75 -1.23 -2.83
N LEU A 199 10.69 -0.15 -3.60
CA LEU A 199 9.74 -0.02 -4.71
C LEU A 199 10.42 -0.12 -6.07
N GLY A 200 11.55 0.56 -6.25
CA GLY A 200 12.25 0.61 -7.54
C GLY A 200 12.77 -0.76 -8.02
N ILE A 201 13.43 -1.54 -7.15
CA ILE A 201 13.93 -2.87 -7.52
C ILE A 201 12.77 -3.82 -7.87
N PRO A 202 11.72 -3.99 -7.03
CA PRO A 202 10.56 -4.81 -7.39
C PRO A 202 9.84 -4.34 -8.66
N LEU A 203 9.76 -3.03 -8.89
CA LEU A 203 9.15 -2.47 -10.11
C LEU A 203 9.95 -2.85 -11.35
N ALA A 204 11.27 -2.66 -11.31
CA ALA A 204 12.17 -3.05 -12.40
C ALA A 204 12.11 -4.56 -12.66
N ALA A 205 12.14 -5.38 -11.61
CA ALA A 205 12.02 -6.83 -11.72
C ALA A 205 10.65 -7.24 -12.30
N GLY A 206 9.55 -6.63 -11.85
CA GLY A 206 8.21 -6.83 -12.36
C GLY A 206 8.12 -6.50 -13.85
N TYR A 207 8.57 -5.31 -14.24
CA TYR A 207 8.61 -4.86 -15.63
C TYR A 207 9.45 -5.77 -16.53
N LEU A 208 10.69 -6.09 -16.12
CA LEU A 208 11.59 -6.94 -16.91
C LEU A 208 11.05 -8.36 -17.03
N SER A 209 10.53 -8.94 -15.95
CA SER A 209 9.96 -10.30 -15.98
C SER A 209 8.75 -10.39 -16.92
N ARG A 210 7.90 -9.36 -16.95
CA ARG A 210 6.79 -9.27 -17.91
C ARG A 210 7.28 -9.09 -19.34
N ARG A 211 8.16 -8.12 -19.58
CA ARG A 211 8.71 -7.81 -20.91
C ARG A 211 9.40 -9.03 -21.53
N ILE A 212 10.21 -9.75 -20.75
CA ILE A 212 10.93 -10.94 -21.21
C ILE A 212 9.98 -12.13 -21.34
N GLY A 213 9.09 -12.34 -20.35
CA GLY A 213 8.14 -13.45 -20.35
C GLY A 213 7.17 -13.41 -21.53
N GLU A 214 6.56 -12.25 -21.79
CA GLU A 214 5.63 -12.07 -22.91
C GLU A 214 6.34 -12.20 -24.27
N ARG A 215 7.58 -11.69 -24.40
CA ARG A 215 8.37 -11.82 -25.64
C ARG A 215 8.82 -13.24 -25.94
N THR A 216 9.18 -14.02 -24.91
CA THR A 216 9.78 -15.35 -25.09
C THR A 216 8.76 -16.46 -25.14
N LYS A 217 7.64 -16.34 -24.40
CA LYS A 217 6.65 -17.42 -24.23
C LYS A 217 5.22 -17.01 -24.56
N GLY A 218 5.01 -15.76 -24.95
CA GLY A 218 3.69 -15.22 -25.26
C GLY A 218 2.90 -14.80 -24.02
N ARG A 219 1.89 -13.96 -24.26
CA ARG A 219 1.03 -13.38 -23.22
C ARG A 219 0.21 -14.43 -22.47
N ASP A 220 -0.33 -15.40 -23.20
CA ASP A 220 -1.18 -16.45 -22.62
C ASP A 220 -0.41 -17.27 -21.59
N TRP A 221 0.85 -17.61 -21.86
CA TRP A 221 1.70 -18.32 -20.89
C TRP A 221 1.96 -17.46 -19.65
N TYR A 222 2.23 -16.17 -19.83
CA TYR A 222 2.51 -15.26 -18.73
C TYR A 222 1.30 -15.14 -17.80
N GLU A 223 0.12 -14.90 -18.36
CA GLU A 223 -1.11 -14.68 -17.58
C GLU A 223 -1.70 -15.98 -17.00
N SER A 224 -1.63 -17.11 -17.73
CA SER A 224 -2.25 -18.37 -17.29
C SER A 224 -1.34 -19.27 -16.43
N LYS A 225 -0.01 -19.17 -16.54
CA LYS A 225 0.92 -20.04 -15.82
C LYS A 225 1.87 -19.30 -14.89
N PHE A 226 2.49 -18.22 -15.36
CA PHE A 226 3.49 -17.50 -14.56
C PHE A 226 2.85 -16.69 -13.43
N LEU A 227 1.88 -15.83 -13.73
CA LEU A 227 1.21 -14.99 -12.74
C LEU A 227 0.53 -15.79 -11.61
N PRO A 228 -0.21 -16.89 -11.88
CA PRO A 228 -0.82 -17.70 -10.82
C PRO A 228 0.20 -18.39 -9.92
N ARG A 229 1.40 -18.70 -10.44
CA ARG A 229 2.48 -19.33 -9.67
C ARG A 229 3.18 -18.36 -8.73
N ILE A 230 3.40 -17.11 -9.15
CA ILE A 230 4.04 -16.08 -8.30
C ILE A 230 3.05 -15.35 -7.39
N GLY A 231 1.77 -15.28 -7.78
CA GLY A 231 0.74 -14.53 -7.08
C GLY A 231 0.65 -14.79 -5.57
N PRO A 232 0.61 -16.05 -5.09
CA PRO A 232 0.53 -16.38 -3.67
C PRO A 232 1.72 -15.88 -2.83
N TRP A 233 2.89 -15.69 -3.43
CA TRP A 233 4.07 -15.17 -2.72
C TRP A 233 3.87 -13.74 -2.24
N ALA A 234 2.98 -12.96 -2.87
CA ALA A 234 2.57 -11.64 -2.37
C ALA A 234 2.02 -11.76 -0.95
N LEU A 235 1.09 -12.70 -0.77
CA LEU A 235 0.44 -12.92 0.52
C LEU A 235 1.36 -13.57 1.53
N TYR A 236 2.19 -14.54 1.11
CA TYR A 236 3.13 -15.18 2.03
C TYR A 236 4.18 -14.20 2.55
N GLY A 237 4.73 -13.34 1.68
CA GLY A 237 5.64 -12.27 2.09
C GLY A 237 4.97 -11.30 3.06
N LEU A 238 3.73 -10.89 2.77
CA LEU A 238 2.93 -10.03 3.65
C LEU A 238 2.74 -10.64 5.05
N LEU A 239 2.21 -11.87 5.13
CA LEU A 239 1.95 -12.53 6.41
C LEU A 239 3.25 -12.77 7.19
N PHE A 240 4.32 -13.15 6.49
CA PHE A 240 5.65 -13.28 7.09
C PHE A 240 6.12 -11.96 7.69
N THR A 241 6.07 -10.85 6.94
CA THR A 241 6.45 -9.53 7.44
C THR A 241 5.62 -9.12 8.66
N ILE A 242 4.32 -9.39 8.67
CA ILE A 242 3.46 -9.12 9.83
C ILE A 242 3.93 -9.91 11.06
N VAL A 243 4.20 -11.21 10.93
CA VAL A 243 4.69 -12.02 12.05
C VAL A 243 5.99 -11.45 12.61
N ILE A 244 6.95 -11.12 11.75
CA ILE A 244 8.24 -10.58 12.19
C ILE A 244 8.07 -9.20 12.85
N LEU A 245 7.24 -8.33 12.28
CA LEU A 245 7.00 -7.00 12.83
C LEU A 245 6.36 -7.07 14.22
N PHE A 246 5.35 -7.93 14.40
CA PHE A 246 4.69 -8.10 15.71
C PHE A 246 5.55 -8.85 16.73
N ALA A 247 6.49 -9.69 16.28
CA ALA A 247 7.50 -10.26 17.16
C ALA A 247 8.43 -9.16 17.70
N LEU A 248 8.97 -8.32 16.80
CA LEU A 248 9.87 -7.21 17.15
C LEU A 248 9.19 -6.14 18.02
N GLN A 249 7.97 -5.75 17.66
CA GLN A 249 7.24 -4.65 18.31
C GLN A 249 6.33 -5.11 19.46
N GLY A 250 6.41 -6.38 19.87
CA GLY A 250 5.49 -6.97 20.82
C GLY A 250 5.46 -6.26 22.17
N ASP A 251 6.62 -5.85 22.69
CA ASP A 251 6.72 -5.13 23.95
C ASP A 251 6.09 -3.73 23.87
N GLN A 252 6.29 -3.03 22.75
CA GLN A 252 5.73 -1.69 22.58
C GLN A 252 4.20 -1.74 22.47
N ILE A 253 3.66 -2.71 21.71
CA ILE A 253 2.22 -2.89 21.49
C ILE A 253 1.52 -3.29 22.79
N THR A 254 2.12 -4.20 23.57
CA THR A 254 1.51 -4.70 24.80
C THR A 254 1.57 -3.71 25.96
N ASN A 255 2.64 -2.92 26.05
CA ASN A 255 2.81 -1.92 27.13
C ASN A 255 2.15 -0.57 26.82
N ARG A 256 1.88 -0.25 25.54
CA ARG A 256 1.26 1.03 25.13
C ARG A 256 -0.01 0.85 24.28
N PRO A 257 -1.06 0.16 24.79
CA PRO A 257 -2.28 -0.10 24.02
C PRO A 257 -3.06 1.19 23.66
N LEU A 258 -2.94 2.23 24.50
CA LEU A 258 -3.58 3.52 24.22
C LEU A 258 -2.95 4.20 23.00
N ASP A 259 -1.63 4.13 22.81
CA ASP A 259 -0.96 4.70 21.64
C ASP A 259 -1.44 4.01 20.36
N VAL A 260 -1.60 2.68 20.38
CA VAL A 260 -2.16 1.92 19.25
C VAL A 260 -3.57 2.40 18.89
N ALA A 261 -4.44 2.58 19.89
CA ALA A 261 -5.79 3.08 19.65
C ALA A 261 -5.80 4.52 19.10
N ARG A 262 -4.90 5.38 19.60
CA ARG A 262 -4.73 6.77 19.14
C ARG A 262 -4.23 6.84 17.71
N ILE A 263 -3.41 5.88 17.26
CA ILE A 263 -2.96 5.77 15.85
C ILE A 263 -4.07 5.20 14.95
N ALA A 264 -4.86 4.26 15.45
CA ALA A 264 -5.96 3.66 14.68
C ALA A 264 -7.04 4.70 14.32
N LEU A 265 -7.31 5.65 15.21
CA LEU A 265 -8.34 6.69 14.99
C LEU A 265 -8.12 7.54 13.72
N PRO A 266 -6.97 8.21 13.51
CA PRO A 266 -6.72 8.97 12.28
C PRO A 266 -6.72 8.09 11.04
N LEU A 267 -6.24 6.85 11.10
CA LEU A 267 -6.25 5.92 9.96
C LEU A 267 -7.68 5.55 9.54
N LEU A 268 -8.55 5.26 10.51
CA LEU A 268 -9.96 4.97 10.25
C LEU A 268 -10.71 6.21 9.73
N ALA A 269 -10.46 7.38 10.34
CA ALA A 269 -11.04 8.64 9.89
C ALA A 269 -10.59 8.98 8.46
N TYR A 270 -9.29 8.83 8.17
CA TYR A 270 -8.72 9.01 6.85
C TYR A 270 -9.42 8.12 5.82
N PHE A 271 -9.50 6.81 6.10
CA PHE A 271 -10.14 5.85 5.21
C PHE A 271 -11.60 6.23 4.94
N ALA A 272 -12.38 6.51 5.98
CA ALA A 272 -13.80 6.85 5.85
C ALA A 272 -14.01 8.14 5.02
N ILE A 273 -13.22 9.18 5.29
CA ILE A 273 -13.31 10.46 4.58
C ILE A 273 -12.85 10.32 3.13
N MET A 274 -11.71 9.66 2.87
CA MET A 274 -11.20 9.48 1.52
C MET A 274 -12.09 8.59 0.67
N TRP A 275 -12.57 7.47 1.25
CA TRP A 275 -13.44 6.56 0.55
C TRP A 275 -14.79 7.22 0.27
N GLY A 276 -15.41 7.83 1.29
CA GLY A 276 -16.70 8.52 1.15
C GLY A 276 -16.60 9.73 0.21
N GLY A 277 -15.56 10.54 0.32
CA GLY A 277 -15.31 11.68 -0.54
C GLY A 277 -15.00 11.28 -1.99
N GLY A 278 -14.20 10.23 -2.18
CA GLY A 278 -13.92 9.68 -3.51
C GLY A 278 -15.16 9.09 -4.17
N TYR A 279 -16.00 8.40 -3.41
CA TYR A 279 -17.28 7.86 -3.90
C TYR A 279 -18.26 8.98 -4.27
N LEU A 280 -18.39 9.98 -3.41
CA LEU A 280 -19.23 11.16 -3.67
C LEU A 280 -18.75 11.89 -4.93
N LEU A 281 -17.45 12.14 -5.05
CA LEU A 281 -16.87 12.80 -6.22
C LEU A 281 -17.12 11.99 -7.51
N GLY A 282 -16.91 10.68 -7.49
CA GLY A 282 -17.18 9.83 -8.66
C GLY A 282 -18.65 9.84 -9.07
N THR A 283 -19.56 9.90 -8.09
CA THR A 283 -21.00 10.04 -8.31
C THR A 283 -21.32 11.41 -8.93
N LEU A 284 -20.75 12.50 -8.42
CA LEU A 284 -20.94 13.86 -8.94
C LEU A 284 -20.41 14.04 -10.38
N LEU A 285 -19.38 13.27 -10.75
CA LEU A 285 -18.78 13.29 -12.08
C LEU A 285 -19.46 12.35 -13.09
N ASP A 286 -20.47 11.61 -12.63
CA ASP A 286 -21.24 10.63 -13.39
C ASP A 286 -20.36 9.53 -14.02
N LEU A 287 -19.45 8.96 -13.21
CA LEU A 287 -18.53 7.91 -13.68
C LEU A 287 -19.17 6.52 -13.76
N GLY A 288 -20.40 6.35 -13.26
CA GLY A 288 -21.03 5.05 -13.04
C GLY A 288 -20.48 4.32 -11.80
N TYR A 289 -21.21 3.30 -11.35
CA TYR A 289 -20.91 2.57 -10.10
C TYR A 289 -19.51 1.94 -10.11
N GLU A 290 -19.19 1.19 -11.17
CA GLU A 290 -17.96 0.39 -11.23
C GLU A 290 -16.71 1.27 -11.09
N ARG A 291 -16.66 2.39 -11.82
CA ARG A 291 -15.54 3.33 -11.79
C ARG A 291 -15.52 4.22 -10.55
N THR A 292 -16.68 4.62 -10.05
CA THR A 292 -16.79 5.37 -8.78
C THR A 292 -16.23 4.53 -7.63
N THR A 293 -16.58 3.25 -7.60
CA THR A 293 -16.05 2.26 -6.64
C THR A 293 -14.53 2.15 -6.76
N THR A 294 -14.02 2.01 -7.99
CA THR A 294 -12.58 1.99 -8.25
C THR A 294 -11.87 3.26 -7.78
N LEU A 295 -12.44 4.44 -8.05
CA LEU A 295 -11.88 5.71 -7.62
C LEU A 295 -11.81 5.81 -6.09
N ALA A 296 -12.89 5.43 -5.40
CA ALA A 296 -12.98 5.48 -3.94
C ALA A 296 -11.94 4.57 -3.27
N PHE A 297 -11.83 3.30 -3.71
CA PHE A 297 -10.87 2.37 -3.13
C PHE A 297 -9.41 2.74 -3.43
N THR A 298 -9.13 3.23 -4.64
CA THR A 298 -7.77 3.68 -5.00
C THR A 298 -7.36 4.94 -4.27
N ALA A 299 -8.29 5.85 -3.98
CA ALA A 299 -8.04 7.07 -3.22
C ALA A 299 -7.84 6.83 -1.70
N ALA A 300 -8.58 5.89 -1.12
CA ALA A 300 -8.54 5.61 0.32
C ALA A 300 -7.44 4.64 0.74
N GLY A 301 -6.94 3.81 -0.18
CA GLY A 301 -5.94 2.80 0.13
C GLY A 301 -4.54 3.37 0.30
N ASN A 302 -3.84 2.94 1.36
CA ASN A 302 -2.42 3.18 1.56
C ASN A 302 -1.58 1.91 1.36
N ASN A 303 -0.29 2.09 1.08
CA ASN A 303 0.72 1.02 1.04
C ASN A 303 1.56 1.10 2.31
N PHE A 304 1.08 0.42 3.36
CA PHE A 304 1.73 0.48 4.66
C PHE A 304 3.10 -0.21 4.64
N GLU A 305 3.31 -1.13 3.70
CA GLU A 305 4.52 -1.91 3.56
C GLU A 305 5.70 -1.05 3.10
N LEU A 306 5.46 -0.15 2.15
CA LEU A 306 6.42 0.88 1.79
C LEU A 306 6.64 1.87 2.94
N ALA A 307 5.59 2.22 3.68
CA ALA A 307 5.72 3.15 4.78
C ALA A 307 6.63 2.59 5.90
N ILE A 308 6.49 1.31 6.24
CA ILE A 308 7.38 0.61 7.19
C ILE A 308 8.81 0.54 6.67
N ALA A 309 9.01 0.41 5.36
CA ALA A 309 10.35 0.36 4.79
C ALA A 309 11.09 1.72 4.82
N VAL A 310 10.35 2.82 4.96
CA VAL A 310 10.89 4.17 4.95
C VAL A 310 10.98 4.76 6.36
N ALA A 311 10.03 4.44 7.23
CA ALA A 311 9.96 4.92 8.61
C ALA A 311 10.97 4.21 9.52
#